data_AF-A0A2N8S6E5-F1
#
_entry.id   AF-A0A2N8S6E5-F1
#
_cell.length_a   1.000
_cell.length_b   1.000
_cell.length_c   1.000
_cell.angle_alpha   90.00
_cell.angle_beta   90.00
_cell.angle_gamma   90.00
#
_symmetry.space_group_name_H-M   'P 1'
#
loop_
_entity.id
_entity.type
_entity.pdbx_description
1 polymer ?
#
loop_
_entity_poly.entity_id
_entity_poly.type
_entity_poly.pdbx_seq_one_letter_code
_entity_poly.pdbx_strand_id
1 'polypeptide(L)' 'MFRFKQRLHEARTVTTAWHLTLLPVTVTEPNQITNYTYDAQGRQLTQTLTER' A
#
# COMPACT_ATOMS: atom_id res chain seq x y z
N MET A 1 -11.07 26.20 -21.36
CA MET A 1 -11.94 25.01 -21.26
C MET A 1 -11.13 23.89 -20.61
N PHE A 2 -11.23 23.69 -19.30
CA PHE A 2 -10.55 22.59 -18.60
C PHE A 2 -11.56 21.48 -18.34
N ARG A 3 -11.41 20.34 -19.03
CA ARG A 3 -12.17 19.13 -18.69
C ARG A 3 -11.49 18.44 -17.52
N PHE A 4 -12.07 18.56 -16.33
CA PHE A 4 -11.87 17.58 -15.27
C PHE A 4 -12.46 16.27 -15.77
N LYS A 5 -11.62 15.32 -16.19
CA LYS A 5 -12.08 13.93 -16.32
C LYS A 5 -12.45 13.49 -14.91
N GLN A 6 -13.75 13.36 -14.67
CA GLN A 6 -14.30 12.63 -13.54
C GLN A 6 -13.54 11.30 -13.45
N ARG A 7 -12.75 11.11 -12.37
CA ARG A 7 -12.15 9.80 -12.09
C ARG A 7 -13.32 8.82 -12.02
N LEU A 8 -13.40 7.90 -12.99
CA LEU A 8 -14.29 6.76 -12.88
C LEU A 8 -13.90 6.06 -11.57
N HIS A 9 -14.85 5.84 -10.68
CA HIS A 9 -14.61 4.95 -9.55
C HIS A 9 -14.49 3.56 -10.16
N GLU A 10 -13.26 3.06 -10.27
CA GLU A 10 -12.98 1.70 -10.69
C GLU A 10 -12.85 0.85 -9.42
N ALA A 11 -13.35 -0.37 -9.46
CA ALA A 11 -13.11 -1.31 -8.38
C ALA A 11 -11.62 -1.64 -8.36
N ARG A 12 -10.96 -1.44 -7.21
CA ARG A 12 -9.55 -1.77 -7.00
C ARG A 12 -9.45 -2.84 -5.92
N THR A 13 -8.69 -3.88 -6.19
CA THR A 13 -8.33 -4.88 -5.19
C THR A 13 -7.05 -4.44 -4.50
N VAL A 14 -7.08 -4.40 -3.17
CA VAL A 14 -5.89 -4.18 -2.34
C VAL A 14 -5.66 -5.45 -1.54
N THR A 15 -4.46 -6.02 -1.66
CA THR A 15 -4.06 -7.19 -0.88
C THR A 15 -3.05 -6.75 0.16
N THR A 16 -3.33 -7.05 1.43
CA THR A 16 -2.41 -6.74 2.53
C THR A 16 -1.92 -8.03 3.18
N ALA A 17 -0.61 -8.22 3.19
CA ALA A 17 0.05 -9.25 3.98
C ALA A 17 0.34 -8.69 5.38
N TRP A 18 -0.05 -9.44 6.40
CA TRP A 18 0.06 -9.01 7.80
C TRP A 18 1.09 -9.84 8.56
N HIS A 19 1.78 -9.18 9.49
CA HIS A 19 2.53 -9.84 10.56
C HIS A 19 1.57 -10.31 11.68
N LEU A 20 2.02 -11.25 12.51
CA LEU A 20 1.23 -11.79 13.63
C LEU A 20 0.77 -10.72 14.63
N THR A 21 1.48 -9.59 14.70
CA THR A 21 1.15 -8.45 15.54
C THR A 21 0.17 -7.46 14.89
N LEU A 22 -0.50 -7.88 13.80
CA LEU A 22 -1.45 -7.06 13.04
C LEU A 22 -0.83 -5.77 12.46
N LEU A 23 0.43 -5.87 12.06
CA LEU A 23 1.15 -4.82 11.32
C LEU A 23 1.27 -5.23 9.84
N PRO A 24 1.02 -4.33 8.88
CA PRO A 24 1.09 -4.66 7.45
C PRO A 24 2.55 -4.76 7.00
N VAL A 25 2.95 -5.87 6.41
CA VAL A 25 4.32 -6.05 5.89
C VAL A 25 4.40 -5.70 4.41
N THR A 26 3.36 -6.05 3.65
CA THR A 26 3.26 -5.73 2.22
C THR A 26 1.84 -5.32 1.88
N VAL A 27 1.70 -4.22 1.17
CA VAL A 27 0.45 -3.75 0.58
C VAL A 27 0.62 -3.76 -0.93
N THR A 28 -0.18 -4.56 -1.61
CA THR A 28 -0.20 -4.65 -3.08
C THR A 28 -1.46 -3.99 -3.60
N GLU A 29 -1.26 -2.92 -4.35
CA GLU A 29 -2.26 -2.21 -5.12
C GLU A 29 -2.07 -2.51 -6.62
N PRO A 30 -3.00 -2.11 -7.50
CA PRO A 30 -2.88 -2.39 -8.93
C PRO A 30 -1.60 -1.85 -9.58
N ASN A 31 -1.16 -0.67 -9.16
CA ASN A 31 -0.09 0.12 -9.77
C ASN A 31 1.16 0.24 -8.90
N GLN A 32 1.09 -0.20 -7.65
CA GLN A 32 2.20 -0.03 -6.70
C GLN A 32 2.23 -1.16 -5.67
N ILE A 33 3.41 -1.39 -5.14
CA ILE A 33 3.65 -2.26 -4.00
C ILE A 33 4.35 -1.43 -2.93
N THR A 34 3.82 -1.45 -1.71
CA THR A 34 4.46 -0.85 -0.54
C THR A 34 4.89 -1.94 0.42
N ASN A 35 6.16 -1.93 0.81
CA ASN A 35 6.71 -2.83 1.82
C ASN A 35 7.10 -2.06 3.07
N TYR A 36 6.86 -2.66 4.22
CA TYR A 36 7.14 -2.08 5.53
C TYR A 36 8.03 -3.02 6.35
N THR A 37 8.91 -2.43 7.15
CA THR A 37 9.63 -3.15 8.21
C THR A 37 9.41 -2.47 9.55
N TYR A 38 9.44 -3.28 10.61
CA TYR A 38 9.21 -2.81 11.97
C TYR A 38 10.30 -3.35 12.90
N ASP A 39 10.56 -2.62 13.97
CA ASP A 39 11.33 -3.16 15.09
C ASP A 39 10.49 -4.07 15.99
N ALA A 40 11.13 -4.64 17.02
CA ALA A 40 10.48 -5.54 17.97
C ALA A 40 9.35 -4.88 18.78
N GLN A 41 9.30 -3.54 18.85
CA GLN A 41 8.24 -2.79 19.52
C GLN A 41 7.10 -2.41 18.56
N GLY A 42 7.17 -2.82 17.29
CA GLY A 42 6.18 -2.51 16.28
C GLY A 42 6.30 -1.10 15.70
N ARG A 43 7.42 -0.40 15.91
CA ARG A 43 7.67 0.91 15.30
C ARG A 43 8.23 0.71 13.90
N GLN A 44 7.73 1.45 12.93
CA GLN A 44 8.18 1.34 11.54
C GLN A 44 9.63 1.80 11.41
N LEU A 45 10.46 0.95 10.81
CA LEU A 45 11.85 1.25 10.47
C LEU A 45 11.97 1.73 9.03
N THR A 46 11.31 1.04 8.09
CA THR A 46 11.36 1.40 6.67
C THR A 46 10.01 1.30 6.01
N GLN A 47 9.86 2.08 4.94
CA GLN A 47 8.80 1.95 3.95
C GLN A 47 9.41 2.09 2.56
N THR A 48 9.20 1.08 1.72
CA THR A 48 9.67 1.09 0.34
C THR A 48 8.49 1.01 -0.59
N LEU A 49 8.36 1.98 -1.49
CA LEU A 49 7.35 2.00 -2.54
C LEU A 49 7.99 1.60 -3.87
N THR A 50 7.32 0.72 -4.60
CA THR A 50 7.74 0.26 -5.92
C THR A 50 6.55 0.33 -6.85
N GLU A 51 6.66 1.15 -7.89
CA GLU A 51 5.69 1.19 -8.99
C GLU A 51 5.71 -0.13 -9.75
N ARG A 52 4.55 -0.57 -10.23
CA ARG A 52 4.36 -1.84 -10.95
C ARG A 52 4.29 -1.65 -12.46
#